data_AF-A0ABD0R1T5-F1
#
_entry.id   AF-A0ABD0R1T5-F1
#
_cell.length_a   1.000
_cell.length_b   1.000
_cell.length_c   1.000
_cell.angle_alpha   90.00
_cell.angle_beta   90.00
_cell.angle_gamma   90.00
#
_symmetry.space_group_name_H-M   'P 1'
#
loop_
_entity.id
_entity.type
_entity.pdbx_description
1 polymer ?
#
loop_
_entity_poly.entity_id
_entity_poly.type
_entity_poly.pdbx_seq_one_letter_code
_entity_poly.pdbx_strand_id
1 'polypeptide(L)'
;IGMVAWRMTLRTPEYPAGREIIVISNDITHKIGSFGPQEDVLFQQASEMARESGIPRIYIAANSGARIGLAEEIRHMFHVAWQDPADPYK
;
A
#
# COMPACT_ATOMS: atom_id res chain seq x y z
N ILE A 1 2.66 5.75 -5.59
CA ILE A 1 2.36 4.67 -4.64
C ILE A 1 1.81 5.29 -3.37
N GLY A 2 0.79 4.71 -2.75
CA GLY A 2 0.17 5.19 -1.51
C GLY A 2 0.88 4.71 -0.24
N MET A 3 2.20 4.65 -0.28
CA MET A 3 3.06 4.19 0.81
C MET A 3 4.33 5.02 0.84
N VAL A 4 4.79 5.36 2.04
CA VAL A 4 5.98 6.18 2.28
C VAL A 4 6.80 5.56 3.41
N ALA A 5 8.12 5.70 3.32
CA ALA A 5 9.04 5.20 4.34
C ALA A 5 10.17 6.20 4.60
N TRP A 6 10.61 6.27 5.85
CA TRP A 6 11.72 7.11 6.30
C TRP A 6 12.66 6.32 7.19
N ARG A 7 13.96 6.54 7.01
CA ARG A 7 14.98 6.22 8.00
C ARG A 7 15.26 7.47 8.82
N MET A 8 15.06 7.38 10.12
CA MET A 8 15.14 8.54 11.02
C MET A 8 16.15 8.27 12.13
N THR A 9 16.94 9.29 12.46
CA THR A 9 17.79 9.31 13.65
C THR A 9 17.15 10.20 14.71
N LEU A 10 16.72 9.61 15.81
CA LEU A 10 16.06 10.29 16.92
C LEU A 10 17.05 10.45 18.07
N ARG A 11 17.26 11.67 18.56
CA ARG A 11 17.98 11.91 19.83
C ARG A 11 16.97 11.97 20.96
N THR A 12 17.14 11.09 21.95
CA THR A 12 16.27 11.02 23.13
C THR A 12 17.13 11.06 24.40
N PRO A 13 16.56 11.31 25.59
CA PRO A 13 17.33 11.26 26.85
C PRO A 13 18.05 9.91 27.06
N GLU A 14 17.44 8.81 26.65
CA GLU A 14 18.01 7.46 26.74
C GLU A 14 19.10 7.21 25.69
N TYR A 15 19.04 7.91 24.55
CA TYR A 15 20.01 7.84 23.46
C TYR A 15 20.46 9.24 23.00
N PRO A 16 21.29 9.96 23.77
CA PRO A 16 21.69 11.34 23.44
C PRO A 16 22.48 11.45 22.14
N ALA A 17 23.26 10.40 21.81
CA ALA A 17 23.99 10.30 20.54
C ALA A 17 23.07 10.03 19.33
N GLY A 18 21.84 9.60 19.57
CA GLY A 18 20.85 9.22 18.57
C GLY A 18 20.63 7.72 18.49
N ARG A 19 19.42 7.34 18.08
CA ARG A 19 19.04 5.98 17.71
C ARG A 19 18.33 6.00 16.36
N GLU A 20 18.53 4.96 15.56
CA GLU A 20 17.89 4.85 14.25
C GLU A 20 16.59 4.05 14.34
N ILE A 21 15.61 4.44 13.51
CA ILE A 21 14.38 3.70 13.28
C ILE A 21 13.99 3.76 11.80
N ILE A 22 13.19 2.79 11.37
CA ILE A 22 12.44 2.87 10.10
C ILE A 22 10.98 3.16 10.43
N VAL A 23 10.41 4.20 9.81
CA VAL A 23 8.98 4.50 9.87
C VAL A 23 8.37 4.25 8.50
N ILE A 24 7.28 3.50 8.46
CA ILE A 24 6.51 3.22 7.24
C ILE A 24 5.08 3.72 7.48
N SER A 25 4.46 4.37 6.51
CA SER A 25 3.07 4.82 6.59
C SER A 25 2.38 4.69 5.24
N ASN A 26 1.09 4.37 5.28
CA ASN A 26 0.23 4.60 4.13
C ASN A 26 0.02 6.10 3.93
N ASP A 27 -0.20 6.49 2.68
CA ASP A 27 -0.82 7.76 2.33
C ASP A 27 -2.29 7.49 2.00
N ILE A 28 -3.18 7.84 2.94
CA ILE A 28 -4.62 7.60 2.78
C ILE A 28 -5.24 8.44 1.66
N THR A 29 -4.60 9.54 1.28
CA THR A 29 -5.10 10.41 0.20
C THR A 29 -4.85 9.81 -1.18
N HIS A 30 -3.92 8.87 -1.29
CA HIS A 30 -3.60 8.18 -2.53
C HIS A 30 -4.37 6.85 -2.64
N LYS A 31 -5.36 6.79 -3.53
CA LYS A 31 -6.20 5.59 -3.75
C LYS A 31 -6.71 5.00 -2.44
N ILE A 32 -7.23 5.86 -1.54
CA ILE A 32 -7.74 5.53 -0.21
C ILE A 32 -6.77 4.69 0.66
N GLY A 33 -5.46 4.83 0.43
CA GLY A 33 -4.44 4.04 1.12
C GLY A 33 -4.47 2.56 0.77
N SER A 34 -5.01 2.17 -0.38
CA SER A 34 -5.08 0.76 -0.81
C SER A 34 -3.70 0.20 -1.19
N PHE A 35 -3.47 -1.06 -0.84
CA PHE A 35 -2.25 -1.81 -1.13
C PHE A 35 -2.30 -2.40 -2.54
N GLY A 36 -1.40 -1.94 -3.41
CA GLY A 36 -1.07 -2.63 -4.66
C GLY A 36 0.39 -3.08 -4.69
N PRO A 37 0.83 -3.72 -5.78
CA PRO A 37 2.14 -4.35 -5.85
C PRO A 37 3.32 -3.42 -5.53
N GLN A 38 3.24 -2.16 -5.94
CA GLN A 38 4.32 -1.20 -5.70
C GLN A 38 4.33 -0.68 -4.24
N GLU A 39 3.15 -0.55 -3.61
CA GLU A 39 3.05 -0.27 -2.18
C GLU A 39 3.63 -1.43 -1.34
N ASP A 40 3.33 -2.67 -1.74
CA ASP A 40 3.85 -3.88 -1.09
C ASP A 40 5.37 -3.97 -1.19
N VAL A 41 5.94 -3.68 -2.36
CA VAL A 41 7.40 -3.68 -2.58
C VAL A 41 8.10 -2.67 -1.66
N LEU A 42 7.60 -1.44 -1.54
CA LEU A 42 8.20 -0.45 -0.64
C LEU A 42 8.11 -0.93 0.82
N PHE A 43 6.95 -1.43 1.25
CA PHE A 43 6.76 -1.94 2.61
C PHE A 43 7.71 -3.12 2.91
N GLN A 44 7.89 -4.02 1.96
CA GLN A 44 8.80 -5.15 2.05
C GLN A 44 10.25 -4.68 2.19
N GLN A 45 10.74 -3.85 1.27
CA GLN A 45 12.13 -3.39 1.26
C GLN A 45 12.48 -2.57 2.51
N ALA A 46 11.58 -1.70 2.96
CA ALA A 46 11.78 -0.95 4.20
C ALA A 46 11.79 -1.88 5.44
N SER A 47 10.98 -2.95 5.42
CA SER A 47 10.97 -3.97 6.48
C SER A 47 12.21 -4.88 6.45
N GLU A 48 12.75 -5.19 5.27
CA GLU A 48 14.02 -5.90 5.10
C GLU A 48 15.17 -5.06 5.66
N MET A 49 15.26 -3.78 5.26
CA MET A 49 16.28 -2.85 5.77
C MET A 49 16.25 -2.73 7.31
N ALA A 50 15.07 -2.66 7.91
CA ALA A 50 14.94 -2.59 9.37
C ALA A 50 15.49 -3.86 10.05
N ARG A 51 15.20 -5.04 9.49
CA ARG A 51 15.70 -6.33 9.99
C ARG A 51 17.20 -6.47 9.80
N GLU A 52 17.72 -6.13 8.63
CA GLU A 52 19.16 -6.18 8.32
C GLU A 52 19.98 -5.25 9.23
N SER A 53 19.44 -4.07 9.53
CA SER A 53 20.09 -3.10 10.41
C SER A 53 19.85 -3.39 11.90
N GLY A 54 18.97 -4.33 12.24
CA GLY A 54 18.59 -4.63 13.62
C GLY A 54 17.89 -3.47 14.34
N ILE A 55 17.21 -2.57 13.61
CA ILE A 55 16.58 -1.35 14.17
C ILE A 55 15.05 -1.47 14.20
N PRO A 56 14.37 -0.73 15.11
CA PRO A 56 12.91 -0.76 15.20
C PRO A 56 12.24 -0.31 13.90
N ARG A 57 11.18 -1.03 13.53
CA ARG A 57 10.26 -0.68 12.44
C ARG A 57 8.90 -0.25 13.01
N ILE A 58 8.53 1.00 12.80
CA ILE A 58 7.23 1.56 13.20
C ILE A 58 6.34 1.65 11.96
N TYR A 59 5.10 1.17 12.07
CA TYR A 59 4.12 1.24 10.99
C TYR A 59 2.90 2.03 11.42
N ILE A 60 2.56 3.08 10.66
CA ILE A 60 1.36 3.89 10.85
C ILE A 60 0.28 3.38 9.88
N ALA A 61 -0.70 2.66 10.42
CA ALA A 61 -1.75 2.01 9.64
C ALA A 61 -2.95 2.94 9.44
N ALA A 62 -3.07 3.53 8.26
CA ALA A 62 -4.23 4.27 7.82
C ALA A 62 -4.54 3.89 6.36
N ASN A 63 -5.25 2.77 6.17
CA ASN A 63 -5.42 2.11 4.88
C ASN A 63 -6.82 1.51 4.68
N SER A 64 -7.07 1.04 3.46
CA SER A 64 -8.31 0.37 3.04
C SER A 64 -8.11 -1.09 2.62
N GLY A 65 -6.97 -1.70 2.98
CA GLY A 65 -6.63 -3.07 2.60
C GLY A 65 -6.18 -3.22 1.14
N ALA A 66 -6.31 -4.43 0.60
CA ALA A 66 -5.85 -4.78 -0.76
C ALA A 66 -6.64 -4.03 -1.83
N ARG A 67 -5.92 -3.54 -2.85
CA ARG A 67 -6.50 -2.85 -3.99
C ARG A 67 -7.30 -3.82 -4.86
N ILE A 68 -8.58 -3.54 -5.03
CA ILE A 68 -9.45 -4.23 -5.96
C ILE A 68 -9.53 -3.40 -7.26
N GLY A 69 -9.48 -4.06 -8.40
CA GLY A 69 -9.61 -3.43 -9.71
C GLY A 69 -10.18 -4.40 -10.75
N LEU A 70 -10.80 -3.84 -11.79
CA LEU A 70 -11.23 -4.55 -12.98
C LEU A 70 -10.37 -4.10 -14.17
N ALA A 71 -10.39 -4.87 -15.27
CA ALA A 71 -9.79 -4.45 -16.54
C ALA A 71 -10.68 -3.38 -17.19
N GLU A 72 -10.41 -2.10 -16.92
CA GLU A 72 -11.22 -0.97 -17.42
C GLU A 72 -11.21 -0.87 -18.95
N GLU A 73 -10.13 -1.31 -19.60
CA GLU A 73 -10.03 -1.36 -21.05
C GLU A 73 -11.03 -2.33 -21.69
N ILE A 74 -11.39 -3.42 -20.99
CA ILE A 74 -12.36 -4.41 -21.48
C ILE A 74 -13.79 -4.03 -21.08
N ARG A 75 -13.95 -3.26 -20.00
CA ARG A 75 -15.25 -2.90 -19.42
C ARG A 75 -16.22 -2.25 -20.41
N HIS A 76 -15.71 -1.50 -21.38
CA HIS A 76 -16.54 -0.83 -22.40
C HIS A 76 -16.56 -1.57 -23.75
N MET A 77 -15.81 -2.67 -23.89
CA MET A 77 -15.67 -3.43 -25.14
C MET A 77 -16.45 -4.75 -25.13
N PHE A 78 -16.78 -5.29 -23.95
CA PHE A 78 -17.47 -6.56 -23.87
C PHE A 78 -18.93 -6.43 -24.35
N HIS A 79 -19.39 -7.48 -25.03
CA HIS A 79 -20.77 -7.61 -25.47
C HIS A 79 -21.42 -8.76 -24.70
N VAL A 80 -22.69 -8.60 -24.33
CA VAL A 80 -23.45 -9.65 -23.66
C VAL A 80 -24.34 -10.35 -24.69
N ALA A 81 -24.21 -11.68 -24.79
CA ALA A 81 -25.12 -12.51 -25.57
C ALA A 81 -26.30 -12.93 -24.68
N TRP A 82 -27.35 -12.09 -24.64
CA TRP A 82 -28.58 -12.39 -23.91
C TRP A 82 -29.33 -13.58 -24.52
N GLN A 83 -30.04 -14.34 -23.69
CA GLN A 83 -30.89 -15.44 -24.17
C GLN A 83 -32.02 -14.91 -25.07
N ASP A 84 -32.62 -13.78 -24.66
CA ASP A 84 -33.57 -12.99 -25.45
C ASP A 84 -33.08 -11.54 -25.54
N PRO A 85 -32.62 -11.06 -26.72
CA PRO A 85 -32.16 -9.67 -26.88
C PRO A 85 -33.23 -8.61 -26.57
N ALA A 86 -34.51 -8.97 -26.58
CA ALA A 86 -35.61 -8.07 -26.25
C ALA A 86 -36.00 -8.11 -24.76
N ASP A 87 -35.53 -9.10 -24.00
CA ASP A 87 -35.84 -9.29 -22.59
C ASP A 87 -34.57 -9.66 -21.79
N PRO A 88 -33.82 -8.68 -21.28
CA PRO A 88 -32.59 -8.90 -20.52
C PRO A 88 -32.76 -9.66 -19.19
N TYR A 89 -34.00 -9.89 -18.74
CA TYR A 89 -34.29 -10.68 -17.55
C TYR A 89 -34.42 -12.18 -17.83
N LYS A 90 -34.43 -12.61 -19.10
CA LYS A 90 -34.49 -14.01 -19.52
C LYS A 90 -33.12 -14.62 -19.75
#